data_AF-A0A970TYC0-F1
#
_entry.id   AF-A0A970TYC0-F1
#
_cell.length_a   1.000
_cell.length_b   1.000
_cell.length_c   1.000
_cell.angle_alpha   90.00
_cell.angle_beta   90.00
_cell.angle_gamma   90.00
#
_symmetry.space_group_name_H-M   'P 1'
#
loop_
_entity.id
_entity.type
_entity.pdbx_description
1 polymer ?
#
loop_
_entity_poly.entity_id
_entity_poly.type
_entity_poly.pdbx_seq_one_letter_code
_entity_poly.pdbx_strand_id
1 'polypeptide(L)'
;NMWGARCLSEPSECRREDCLFPRHCPHFKIDDESLVQLLHEVAAIQGVKHLRISSGIRYDLTDERHTFLRELIHEFVGGQLKVAPEHLCDPVLRLMRKPSMKVFEQFLHFFEEESRKAGKTQFLVPYLISAFPGCTDGDMKMLAEWLEKRNWRPRQVQCFIPTPGTVATAMFYAKIDTHGKRIYVATSDKQRMRQHHRLIPEETGDSGNRNPRSR
;
A
#
# COMPACT_ATOMS: atom_id res chain seq x y z
N ASN A 1 2.07 -0.07 11.79
CA ASN A 1 0.85 -0.31 12.60
C ASN A 1 0.62 -1.81 12.79
N MET A 2 1.53 -2.49 13.48
CA MET A 2 1.39 -3.88 13.96
C MET A 2 1.97 -3.99 15.37
N TRP A 3 1.86 -2.90 16.13
CA TRP A 3 2.40 -2.85 17.47
C TRP A 3 1.65 -3.83 18.37
N GLY A 4 2.37 -4.55 19.22
CA GLY A 4 1.78 -5.58 20.08
C GLY A 4 1.09 -6.73 19.32
N ALA A 5 1.35 -6.89 18.01
CA ALA A 5 0.70 -7.90 17.20
C ALA A 5 0.94 -9.31 17.75
N ARG A 6 -0.13 -10.01 18.09
CA ARG A 6 -0.07 -11.37 18.65
C ARG A 6 -1.24 -12.24 18.21
N CYS A 7 -0.99 -13.54 18.17
CA CYS A 7 -2.04 -14.54 18.01
C CYS A 7 -2.54 -14.95 19.40
N LEU A 8 -3.86 -14.90 19.62
CA LEU A 8 -4.50 -15.39 20.84
C LEU A 8 -4.90 -16.88 20.78
N SER A 9 -4.69 -17.53 19.62
CA SER A 9 -4.96 -18.95 19.44
C SER A 9 -3.81 -19.78 19.95
N GLU A 10 -4.09 -20.98 20.45
CA GLU A 10 -3.08 -22.01 20.68
C GLU A 10 -2.41 -22.39 19.34
N PRO A 11 -1.08 -22.25 19.20
CA PRO A 11 -0.38 -22.55 17.95
C PRO A 11 -0.64 -23.96 17.41
N SER A 12 -0.79 -24.97 18.28
CA SER A 12 -1.05 -26.35 17.84
C SER A 12 -2.43 -26.56 17.21
N GLU A 13 -3.38 -25.64 17.44
CA GLU A 13 -4.75 -25.73 16.92
C GLU A 13 -4.97 -24.84 15.69
N CYS A 14 -4.09 -23.86 15.45
CA CYS A 14 -4.24 -22.92 14.36
C CYS A 14 -3.91 -23.58 13.00
N ARG A 15 -4.94 -23.74 12.16
CA ARG A 15 -4.79 -24.24 10.78
C ARG A 15 -4.70 -23.13 9.73
N ARG A 16 -4.66 -21.87 10.17
CA ARG A 16 -4.77 -20.73 9.28
C ARG A 16 -3.39 -20.36 8.74
N GLU A 17 -3.26 -20.29 7.42
CA GLU A 17 -1.99 -19.97 6.76
C GLU A 17 -1.62 -18.48 6.81
N ASP A 18 -2.63 -17.61 6.98
CA ASP A 18 -2.46 -16.16 6.98
C ASP A 18 -3.53 -15.50 7.85
N CYS A 19 -3.05 -14.69 8.80
CA CYS A 19 -3.91 -14.00 9.78
C CYS A 19 -4.68 -12.81 9.19
N LEU A 20 -4.28 -12.28 8.05
CA LEU A 20 -4.83 -11.05 7.47
C LEU A 20 -5.70 -11.33 6.24
N PHE A 21 -5.44 -12.43 5.53
CA PHE A 21 -6.13 -12.77 4.29
C PHE A 21 -6.89 -14.11 4.39
N PRO A 22 -8.04 -14.31 3.71
CA PRO A 22 -8.83 -13.32 2.93
C PRO A 22 -9.65 -12.37 3.80
N ARG A 23 -9.73 -12.63 5.11
CA ARG A 23 -10.34 -11.76 6.12
C ARG A 23 -9.45 -11.77 7.34
N HIS A 24 -9.50 -10.72 8.15
CA HIS A 24 -8.80 -10.70 9.42
C HIS A 24 -9.19 -11.89 10.31
N CYS A 25 -8.17 -12.53 10.87
CA CYS A 25 -8.32 -13.58 11.85
C CYS A 25 -8.80 -12.96 13.16
N PRO A 26 -9.89 -13.46 13.78
CA PRO A 26 -10.38 -12.92 15.04
C PRO A 26 -9.38 -13.09 16.20
N HIS A 27 -8.48 -14.08 16.09
CA HIS A 27 -7.41 -14.33 17.05
C HIS A 27 -6.17 -13.44 16.85
N PHE A 28 -6.03 -12.79 15.69
CA PHE A 28 -4.95 -11.84 15.46
C PHE A 28 -5.33 -10.50 16.09
N LYS A 29 -4.59 -10.10 17.12
CA LYS A 29 -4.80 -8.84 17.82
C LYS A 29 -3.62 -7.93 17.61
N ILE A 30 -3.92 -6.65 17.43
CA ILE A 30 -2.98 -5.53 17.44
C ILE A 30 -3.32 -4.63 18.62
N ASP A 31 -2.33 -3.92 19.11
CA ASP A 31 -2.45 -3.02 20.27
C ASP A 31 -2.23 -1.57 19.80
N ASP A 32 -3.22 -1.09 19.06
CA ASP A 32 -3.22 0.25 18.47
C ASP A 32 -3.30 1.34 19.56
N GLU A 33 -4.00 1.08 20.67
CA GLU A 33 -4.12 2.00 21.80
C GLU A 33 -2.77 2.24 22.48
N SER A 34 -2.01 1.18 22.77
CA SER A 34 -0.67 1.33 23.36
C SER A 34 0.30 2.03 22.40
N LEU A 35 0.14 1.83 21.09
CA LEU A 35 0.93 2.56 20.10
C LEU A 35 0.60 4.07 20.13
N VAL A 36 -0.68 4.44 20.18
CA VAL A 36 -1.09 5.85 20.32
C VAL A 36 -0.53 6.46 21.60
N GLN A 37 -0.67 5.77 22.73
CA GLN A 37 -0.15 6.24 24.01
C GLN A 37 1.36 6.47 23.95
N LEU A 38 2.11 5.51 23.40
CA LEU A 38 3.56 5.66 23.23
C LEU A 38 3.92 6.89 22.39
N LEU A 39 3.18 7.16 21.31
CA LEU A 39 3.42 8.34 20.47
C LEU A 39 3.19 9.64 21.25
N HIS A 40 2.13 9.69 22.08
CA HIS A 40 1.88 10.83 22.96
C HIS A 40 2.97 11.01 24.01
N GLU A 41 3.43 9.93 24.65
CA GLU A 41 4.53 9.96 25.62
C GLU A 41 5.82 10.49 24.98
N VAL A 42 6.16 10.02 23.77
CA VAL A 42 7.34 10.50 23.04
C VAL A 42 7.19 11.97 22.64
N ALA A 43 5.99 12.39 22.22
CA ALA A 43 5.73 13.79 21.86
C ALA A 43 5.82 14.74 23.07
N ALA A 44 5.55 14.24 24.29
CA ALA A 44 5.61 15.02 25.52
C ALA A 44 7.04 15.19 26.09
N ILE A 45 8.04 14.47 25.57
CA ILE A 45 9.43 14.56 26.04
C ILE A 45 9.98 15.98 25.82
N GLN A 46 10.53 16.57 26.88
CA GLN A 46 11.12 17.91 26.82
C GLN A 46 12.19 18.00 25.72
N GLY A 47 12.01 18.95 24.79
CA GLY A 47 12.91 19.18 23.66
C GLY A 47 12.42 18.56 22.34
N VAL A 48 11.42 17.68 22.36
CA VAL A 48 10.74 17.21 21.15
C VAL A 48 9.79 18.29 20.65
N LYS A 49 10.10 18.86 19.47
CA LYS A 49 9.26 19.90 18.85
C LYS A 49 8.15 19.31 17.98
N HIS A 50 8.47 18.24 17.25
CA HIS A 50 7.57 17.58 16.32
C HIS A 50 7.84 16.09 16.28
N LEU A 51 6.78 15.28 16.43
CA LEU A 51 6.81 13.85 16.19
C LEU A 51 5.96 13.53 14.96
N ARG A 52 6.53 12.80 13.99
CA ARG A 52 5.83 12.44 12.75
C ARG A 52 6.08 10.98 12.41
N ILE A 53 5.06 10.33 11.86
CA ILE A 53 5.19 8.98 11.32
C ILE A 53 5.57 9.06 9.84
N SER A 54 6.73 8.49 9.49
CA SER A 54 7.28 8.46 8.13
C SER A 54 7.20 7.08 7.46
N SER A 55 6.74 6.07 8.21
CA SER A 55 6.53 4.71 7.74
C SER A 55 5.25 4.59 6.93
N GLY A 56 5.23 3.59 6.04
CA GLY A 56 3.98 3.19 5.37
C GLY A 56 3.04 2.53 6.36
N ILE A 57 1.74 2.81 6.24
CA ILE A 57 0.72 2.13 7.04
C ILE A 57 -0.05 1.11 6.21
N ARG A 58 -0.48 0.05 6.90
CA ARG A 58 -1.46 -0.92 6.41
C ARG A 58 -2.85 -0.42 6.76
N TYR A 59 -3.50 0.29 5.84
CA TYR A 59 -4.82 0.87 6.05
C TYR A 59 -5.91 -0.18 6.32
N ASP A 60 -5.63 -1.44 5.99
CA ASP A 60 -6.51 -2.58 6.28
C ASP A 60 -6.39 -3.08 7.72
N LEU A 61 -5.27 -2.79 8.41
CA LEU A 61 -5.01 -3.12 9.81
C LEU A 61 -5.46 -2.00 10.74
N THR A 62 -6.78 -1.86 10.91
CA THR A 62 -7.37 -0.81 11.76
C THR A 62 -8.49 -1.38 12.61
N ASP A 63 -8.67 -0.81 13.80
CA ASP A 63 -9.81 -1.09 14.67
C ASP A 63 -11.13 -0.65 14.02
N GLU A 64 -12.24 -1.26 14.42
CA GLU A 64 -13.58 -0.92 13.89
C GLU A 64 -13.95 0.56 14.09
N ARG A 65 -13.34 1.23 15.07
CA ARG A 65 -13.56 2.65 15.39
C ARG A 65 -12.56 3.58 14.70
N HIS A 66 -11.54 3.02 14.05
CA HIS A 66 -10.44 3.73 13.40
C HIS A 66 -9.73 4.71 14.35
N THR A 67 -9.70 4.44 15.65
CA THR A 67 -9.17 5.36 16.68
C THR A 67 -7.72 5.73 16.38
N PHE A 68 -6.88 4.72 16.10
CA PHE A 68 -5.48 4.94 15.76
C PHE A 68 -5.31 5.76 14.48
N LEU A 69 -6.12 5.52 13.45
CA LEU A 69 -6.01 6.30 12.21
C LEU A 69 -6.41 7.75 12.40
N ARG A 70 -7.47 8.03 13.19
CA ARG A 70 -7.86 9.42 13.50
C ARG A 70 -6.70 10.14 14.17
N GLU A 71 -6.14 9.56 15.23
CA GLU A 71 -5.03 10.17 15.96
C GLU A 71 -3.80 10.38 15.07
N LEU A 72 -3.49 9.37 14.25
CA LEU A 72 -2.41 9.44 13.28
C LEU A 72 -2.58 10.64 12.34
N ILE A 73 -3.77 10.82 11.75
CA ILE A 73 -4.06 11.90 10.79
C ILE A 73 -4.01 13.27 11.48
N HIS A 74 -4.64 13.39 12.65
CA HIS A 74 -4.78 14.64 13.40
C HIS A 74 -3.48 15.10 14.06
N GLU A 75 -2.62 14.20 14.53
CA GLU A 75 -1.43 14.57 15.30
C GLU A 75 -0.13 14.23 14.56
N PHE A 76 0.01 13.01 14.08
CA PHE A 76 1.32 12.46 13.69
C PHE A 76 1.59 12.48 12.18
N VAL A 77 0.61 12.82 11.35
CA VAL A 77 0.80 13.07 9.92
C VAL A 77 0.99 14.55 9.68
N GLY A 78 2.11 14.88 9.03
CA GLY A 78 2.44 16.24 8.61
C GLY A 78 1.65 16.63 7.37
N GLY A 79 2.16 16.24 6.20
CA GLY A 79 1.50 16.52 4.92
C GLY A 79 1.34 15.30 4.01
N GLN A 80 2.14 14.25 4.18
CA GLN A 80 2.05 13.05 3.35
C GLN A 80 1.96 11.81 4.22
N LEU A 81 1.05 10.90 3.88
CA LEU A 81 0.93 9.59 4.49
C LEU A 81 1.17 8.51 3.43
N LYS A 82 2.19 7.69 3.65
CA LYS A 82 2.52 6.59 2.77
C LYS A 82 1.60 5.41 3.04
N VAL A 83 1.00 4.88 1.98
CA VAL A 83 0.08 3.73 2.06
C VAL A 83 0.48 2.69 1.03
N ALA A 84 0.30 1.43 1.39
CA ALA A 84 0.65 0.31 0.52
C ALA A 84 -0.63 -0.42 0.09
N PRO A 85 -1.31 0.05 -0.98
CA PRO A 85 -2.35 -0.72 -1.65
C PRO A 85 -1.76 -1.73 -2.64
N GLU A 86 -0.53 -1.50 -3.10
CA GLU A 86 0.25 -2.29 -4.05
C GLU A 86 -0.36 -2.47 -5.44
N HIS A 87 -1.67 -2.71 -5.56
CA HIS A 87 -2.42 -2.71 -6.82
C HIS A 87 -3.85 -2.22 -6.56
N LEU A 88 -4.66 -2.09 -7.61
CA LEU A 88 -6.10 -1.79 -7.50
C LEU A 88 -6.99 -2.83 -8.22
N CYS A 89 -6.40 -3.92 -8.71
CA CYS A 89 -7.13 -4.93 -9.47
C CYS A 89 -7.41 -6.11 -8.55
N ASP A 90 -8.68 -6.38 -8.25
CA ASP A 90 -9.09 -7.43 -7.30
C ASP A 90 -8.50 -8.83 -7.60
N PRO A 91 -8.48 -9.32 -8.87
CA PRO A 91 -7.75 -10.52 -9.24
C PRO A 91 -6.27 -10.52 -8.83
N VAL A 92 -5.55 -9.42 -9.08
CA VAL A 92 -4.13 -9.29 -8.72
C VAL A 92 -3.97 -9.17 -7.21
N LEU A 93 -4.79 -8.35 -6.55
CA LEU A 93 -4.80 -8.16 -5.10
C LEU A 93 -5.02 -9.47 -4.34
N ARG A 94 -5.89 -10.36 -4.83
CA ARG A 94 -6.05 -11.71 -4.25
C ARG A 94 -4.75 -12.51 -4.30
N LEU A 95 -4.02 -12.50 -5.41
CA LEU A 95 -2.72 -13.16 -5.53
C LEU A 95 -1.66 -12.52 -4.61
N MET A 96 -1.78 -11.21 -4.37
CA MET A 96 -0.95 -10.46 -3.42
C MET A 96 -1.38 -10.65 -1.96
N ARG A 97 -2.46 -11.40 -1.70
CA ARG A 97 -3.07 -11.57 -0.37
C ARG A 97 -3.45 -10.23 0.27
N LYS A 98 -3.95 -9.31 -0.55
CA LYS A 98 -4.39 -7.97 -0.18
C LYS A 98 -5.91 -7.83 -0.23
N PRO A 99 -6.50 -6.92 0.57
CA PRO A 99 -7.93 -6.64 0.49
C PRO A 99 -8.31 -6.08 -0.88
N SER A 100 -9.61 -6.09 -1.17
CA SER A 100 -10.11 -5.52 -2.43
C SER A 100 -9.92 -4.01 -2.50
N MET A 101 -9.96 -3.50 -3.72
CA MET A 101 -9.91 -2.06 -4.02
C MET A 101 -10.93 -1.25 -3.22
N LYS A 102 -12.11 -1.82 -2.93
CA LYS A 102 -13.17 -1.17 -2.15
C LYS A 102 -12.69 -0.73 -0.76
N VAL A 103 -11.87 -1.54 -0.10
CA VAL A 103 -11.32 -1.22 1.23
C VAL A 103 -10.39 -0.02 1.14
N PHE A 104 -9.59 0.05 0.06
CA PHE A 104 -8.74 1.22 -0.18
C PHE A 104 -9.57 2.49 -0.43
N GLU A 105 -10.61 2.43 -1.27
CA GLU A 105 -11.47 3.60 -1.53
C GLU A 105 -12.19 4.10 -0.27
N GLN A 106 -12.63 3.20 0.62
CA GLN A 106 -13.19 3.59 1.92
C GLN A 106 -12.16 4.31 2.78
N PHE A 107 -10.92 3.81 2.81
CA PHE A 107 -9.83 4.47 3.52
C PHE A 107 -9.49 5.85 2.92
N LEU A 108 -9.50 6.00 1.58
CA LEU A 108 -9.30 7.30 0.92
C LEU A 108 -10.30 8.33 1.41
N HIS A 109 -11.59 7.99 1.37
CA HIS A 109 -12.66 8.88 1.82
C HIS A 109 -12.50 9.24 3.31
N PHE A 110 -12.24 8.25 4.15
CA PHE A 110 -12.00 8.47 5.57
C PHE A 110 -10.81 9.42 5.81
N PHE A 111 -9.68 9.20 5.11
CA PHE A 111 -8.49 10.03 5.24
C PHE A 111 -8.76 11.48 4.83
N GLU A 112 -9.43 11.70 3.70
CA GLU A 112 -9.79 13.04 3.22
C GLU A 112 -10.72 13.75 4.20
N GLU A 113 -11.72 13.05 4.75
CA GLU A 113 -12.65 13.59 5.71
C GLU A 113 -11.96 14.01 7.02
N GLU A 114 -11.12 13.14 7.58
CA GLU A 114 -10.40 13.42 8.82
C GLU A 114 -9.31 14.48 8.64
N SER A 115 -8.63 14.51 7.49
CA SER A 115 -7.68 15.58 7.15
C SER A 115 -8.37 16.95 7.13
N ARG A 116 -9.57 17.02 6.54
CA ARG A 116 -10.40 18.24 6.52
C ARG A 116 -10.83 18.64 7.92
N LYS A 117 -11.25 17.70 8.77
CA LYS A 117 -11.62 17.97 10.18
C LYS A 117 -10.42 18.49 10.99
N ALA A 118 -9.22 17.98 10.72
CA ALA A 118 -7.98 18.46 11.32
C ALA A 118 -7.55 19.84 10.79
N GLY A 119 -8.23 20.39 9.77
CA GLY A 119 -7.84 21.64 9.13
C GLY A 119 -6.52 21.55 8.35
N LYS A 120 -6.12 20.35 7.94
CA LYS A 120 -4.83 20.10 7.29
C LYS A 120 -4.99 19.75 5.81
N THR A 121 -4.05 20.24 5.01
CA THR A 121 -3.88 19.79 3.62
C THR A 121 -2.91 18.61 3.61
N GLN A 122 -3.44 17.39 3.57
CA GLN A 122 -2.67 16.15 3.58
C GLN A 122 -2.94 15.31 2.33
N PHE A 123 -1.95 14.52 1.93
CA PHE A 123 -2.01 13.71 0.72
C PHE A 123 -1.56 12.28 0.98
N LEU A 124 -2.18 11.33 0.28
CA LEU A 124 -1.73 9.95 0.28
C LEU A 124 -0.67 9.73 -0.79
N VAL A 125 0.37 8.98 -0.42
CA VAL A 125 1.42 8.54 -1.32
C VAL A 125 1.31 7.03 -1.46
N PRO A 126 0.68 6.50 -2.53
CA PRO A 126 0.53 5.07 -2.72
C PRO A 126 1.85 4.44 -3.17
N TYR A 127 2.18 3.31 -2.55
CA TYR A 127 3.18 2.37 -3.02
C TYR A 127 2.52 1.32 -3.91
N LEU A 128 2.92 1.25 -5.17
CA LEU A 128 2.35 0.36 -6.20
C LEU A 128 3.40 -0.63 -6.70
N ILE A 129 2.95 -1.81 -7.10
CA ILE A 129 3.78 -2.86 -7.67
C ILE A 129 3.28 -3.19 -9.09
N SER A 130 4.17 -3.11 -10.06
CA SER A 130 3.91 -3.55 -11.44
C SER A 130 4.52 -4.92 -11.71
N ALA A 131 4.03 -5.65 -12.72
CA ALA A 131 4.59 -6.94 -13.14
C ALA A 131 4.58 -8.04 -12.06
N PHE A 132 3.65 -7.95 -11.11
CA PHE A 132 3.41 -9.03 -10.15
C PHE A 132 2.92 -10.30 -10.88
N PRO A 133 3.24 -11.52 -10.42
CA PRO A 133 2.70 -12.76 -10.99
C PRO A 133 1.17 -12.74 -11.01
N GLY A 134 0.58 -12.95 -12.20
CA GLY A 134 -0.86 -12.85 -12.45
C GLY A 134 -1.33 -11.47 -12.91
N CYS A 135 -0.46 -10.45 -12.92
CA CYS A 135 -0.77 -9.12 -13.44
C CYS A 135 -0.55 -9.06 -14.97
N THR A 136 -1.59 -8.70 -15.71
CA THR A 136 -1.58 -8.53 -17.17
C THR A 136 -1.42 -7.08 -17.58
N ASP A 137 -1.16 -6.82 -18.86
CA ASP A 137 -1.16 -5.43 -19.38
C ASP A 137 -2.54 -4.76 -19.23
N GLY A 138 -3.63 -5.53 -19.24
CA GLY A 138 -4.99 -5.02 -19.01
C GLY A 138 -5.19 -4.52 -17.58
N ASP A 139 -4.66 -5.25 -16.60
CA ASP A 139 -4.71 -4.86 -15.19
C ASP A 139 -3.90 -3.58 -14.94
N MET A 140 -2.73 -3.46 -15.57
CA MET A 140 -1.90 -2.26 -15.50
C MET A 140 -2.56 -1.05 -16.20
N LYS A 141 -3.27 -1.28 -17.31
CA LYS A 141 -4.05 -0.24 -17.99
C LYS A 141 -5.18 0.27 -17.08
N MET A 142 -5.93 -0.64 -16.46
CA MET A 142 -6.99 -0.26 -15.52
C MET A 142 -6.45 0.54 -14.33
N LEU A 143 -5.30 0.13 -13.78
CA LEU A 143 -4.62 0.87 -12.72
C LEU A 143 -4.19 2.27 -13.18
N ALA A 144 -3.61 2.40 -14.37
CA ALA A 144 -3.22 3.69 -14.94
C ALA A 144 -4.42 4.63 -15.15
N GLU A 145 -5.52 4.13 -15.72
CA GLU A 145 -6.76 4.90 -15.91
C GLU A 145 -7.38 5.35 -14.59
N TRP A 146 -7.33 4.51 -13.55
CA TRP A 146 -7.82 4.89 -12.22
C TRP A 146 -7.01 6.05 -11.61
N LEU A 147 -5.68 6.01 -11.77
CA LEU A 147 -4.79 7.06 -11.29
C LEU A 147 -4.99 8.37 -12.07
N GLU A 148 -5.12 8.28 -13.39
CA GLU A 148 -5.38 9.42 -14.27
C GLU A 148 -6.68 10.15 -13.90
N LYS A 149 -7.77 9.41 -13.69
CA LYS A 149 -9.07 9.97 -13.25
C LYS A 149 -8.99 10.76 -11.95
N ARG A 150 -8.00 10.47 -11.11
CA ARG A 150 -7.73 11.17 -9.83
C ARG A 150 -6.62 12.20 -9.92
N ASN A 151 -6.06 12.41 -11.11
CA ASN A 151 -4.88 13.24 -11.35
C ASN A 151 -3.69 12.84 -10.44
N TRP A 152 -3.57 11.55 -10.14
CA TRP A 152 -2.50 11.01 -9.29
C TRP A 152 -1.32 10.57 -10.16
N ARG A 153 -0.14 11.10 -9.83
CA ARG A 153 1.13 10.67 -10.42
C ARG A 153 1.91 9.87 -9.39
N PRO A 154 1.87 8.52 -9.45
CA PRO A 154 2.54 7.71 -8.44
C PRO A 154 4.06 7.93 -8.54
N ARG A 155 4.66 8.31 -7.42
CA ARG A 155 6.13 8.45 -7.31
C ARG A 155 6.81 7.15 -6.87
N GLN A 156 6.03 6.23 -6.31
CA GLN A 156 6.53 5.00 -5.71
C GLN A 156 5.90 3.80 -6.41
N VAL A 157 6.42 3.48 -7.59
CA VAL A 157 6.09 2.23 -8.28
C VAL A 157 7.33 1.36 -8.29
N GLN A 158 7.18 0.12 -7.83
CA GLN A 158 8.24 -0.87 -7.88
C GLN A 158 7.87 -1.94 -8.91
N CYS A 159 8.76 -2.24 -9.84
CA CYS A 159 8.62 -3.46 -10.63
C CYS A 159 8.87 -4.67 -9.72
N PHE A 160 7.99 -5.67 -9.74
CA PHE A 160 8.14 -6.89 -8.94
C PHE A 160 9.51 -7.53 -9.18
N ILE A 161 10.22 -7.82 -8.07
CA ILE A 161 11.51 -8.51 -8.07
C ILE A 161 11.31 -9.85 -7.37
N PRO A 162 11.54 -10.99 -8.05
CA PRO A 162 11.48 -12.30 -7.42
C PRO A 162 12.46 -12.37 -6.25
N THR A 163 11.93 -12.37 -5.03
CA THR A 163 12.68 -12.41 -3.78
C THR A 163 12.61 -13.81 -3.19
N PRO A 164 13.74 -14.50 -2.96
CA PRO A 164 13.76 -15.86 -2.41
C PRO A 164 12.93 -16.01 -1.14
N GLY A 165 12.31 -17.18 -0.95
CA GLY A 165 11.49 -17.48 0.24
C GLY A 165 10.08 -16.87 0.23
N THR A 166 9.64 -16.24 -0.87
CA THR A 166 8.29 -15.67 -0.97
C THR A 166 7.37 -16.52 -1.86
N VAL A 167 6.08 -16.61 -1.48
CA VAL A 167 5.05 -17.28 -2.27
C VAL A 167 4.92 -16.63 -3.66
N ALA A 168 5.04 -15.31 -3.74
CA ALA A 168 5.05 -14.58 -5.02
C ALA A 168 6.17 -15.07 -5.95
N THR A 169 7.36 -15.37 -5.42
CA THR A 169 8.46 -15.90 -6.23
C THR A 169 8.20 -17.33 -6.69
N ALA A 170 7.61 -18.17 -5.83
CA ALA A 170 7.16 -19.49 -6.24
C ALA A 170 6.13 -19.39 -7.39
N MET A 171 5.15 -18.48 -7.28
CA MET A 171 4.17 -18.20 -8.33
C MET A 171 4.83 -17.72 -9.63
N PHE A 172 5.83 -16.85 -9.54
CA PHE A 172 6.58 -16.33 -10.69
C PHE A 172 7.25 -17.46 -11.49
N TYR A 173 7.99 -18.34 -10.81
CA TYR A 173 8.72 -19.42 -11.49
C TYR A 173 7.81 -20.58 -11.93
N ALA A 174 6.82 -20.95 -11.11
CA ALA A 174 5.92 -22.07 -11.41
C ALA A 174 4.79 -21.71 -12.40
N LYS A 175 4.49 -20.41 -12.56
CA LYS A 175 3.40 -19.88 -13.40
C LYS A 175 2.04 -20.43 -13.01
N ILE A 176 1.85 -20.67 -11.71
CA ILE A 176 0.60 -21.10 -11.08
C ILE A 176 0.39 -20.31 -9.80
N ASP A 177 -0.87 -20.15 -9.37
CA ASP A 177 -1.21 -19.62 -8.05
C ASP A 177 -1.06 -20.71 -6.95
N THR A 178 -1.36 -20.34 -5.70
CA THR A 178 -1.32 -21.23 -4.53
C THR A 178 -2.33 -22.39 -4.58
N HIS A 179 -3.29 -22.34 -5.52
CA HIS A 179 -4.26 -23.40 -5.75
C HIS A 179 -3.92 -24.26 -6.98
N GLY A 180 -2.76 -24.04 -7.60
CA GLY A 180 -2.32 -24.77 -8.78
C GLY A 180 -2.93 -24.30 -10.10
N LYS A 181 -3.68 -23.19 -10.11
CA LYS A 181 -4.27 -22.64 -11.33
C LYS A 181 -3.22 -21.85 -12.10
N ARG A 182 -3.14 -22.06 -13.42
CA ARG A 182 -2.25 -21.30 -14.30
C ARG A 182 -2.53 -19.80 -14.25
N ILE A 183 -1.46 -19.02 -14.14
CA ILE A 183 -1.50 -17.55 -14.14
C ILE A 183 -0.52 -17.00 -15.17
N TYR A 184 -0.82 -15.82 -15.70
CA TYR A 184 0.11 -15.09 -16.55
C TYR A 184 1.31 -14.58 -15.73
N VAL A 185 2.53 -14.65 -16.28
CA VAL A 185 3.71 -14.08 -15.66
C VAL A 185 4.53 -13.37 -16.74
N ALA A 186 4.85 -12.09 -16.53
CA ALA A 186 5.80 -11.35 -17.35
C ALA A 186 7.23 -11.81 -17.01
N THR A 187 7.81 -12.69 -17.82
CA THR A 187 9.12 -13.29 -17.54
C THR A 187 10.28 -12.55 -18.18
N SER A 188 10.07 -11.86 -19.30
CA SER A 188 11.13 -11.07 -19.95
C SER A 188 11.14 -9.64 -19.43
N ASP A 189 12.32 -9.02 -19.40
CA ASP A 189 12.46 -7.62 -19.00
C ASP A 189 11.64 -6.70 -19.88
N LYS A 190 11.54 -6.99 -21.19
CA LYS A 190 10.68 -6.24 -22.11
C LYS A 190 9.21 -6.26 -21.66
N GLN A 191 8.68 -7.41 -21.25
CA GLN A 191 7.30 -7.50 -20.77
C GLN A 191 7.12 -6.79 -19.43
N ARG A 192 8.07 -6.96 -18.51
CA ARG A 192 8.04 -6.37 -17.16
C ARG A 192 8.13 -4.84 -17.23
N MET A 193 9.05 -4.30 -18.04
CA MET A 193 9.21 -2.86 -18.24
C MET A 193 8.03 -2.26 -18.99
N ARG A 194 7.47 -2.96 -19.98
CA ARG A 194 6.23 -2.50 -20.64
C ARG A 194 5.09 -2.29 -19.65
N GLN A 195 4.93 -3.18 -18.66
CA GLN A 195 3.95 -2.99 -17.59
C GLN A 195 4.34 -1.84 -16.66
N HIS A 196 5.61 -1.78 -16.25
CA HIS A 196 6.12 -0.74 -15.36
C HIS A 196 5.91 0.68 -15.93
N HIS A 197 6.23 0.86 -17.22
CA HIS A 197 6.13 2.14 -17.92
C HIS A 197 4.70 2.63 -18.15
N ARG A 198 3.68 1.81 -17.84
CA ARG A 198 2.29 2.27 -17.79
C ARG A 198 2.02 3.21 -16.62
N LEU A 199 2.75 3.05 -15.52
CA LEU A 199 2.58 3.89 -14.32
C LEU A 199 3.67 4.95 -14.19
N ILE A 200 4.88 4.64 -14.68
CA ILE A 200 6.00 5.59 -14.75
C ILE A 200 6.48 5.62 -16.19
N PRO A 201 5.90 6.47 -17.05
CA PRO A 201 6.42 6.67 -18.40
C PRO A 201 7.91 7.06 -18.32
N GLU A 202 8.73 6.54 -19.23
CA GLU A 202 10.10 7.04 -19.37
C GLU A 202 10.03 8.55 -19.60
N GLU A 203 10.88 9.31 -18.89
CA GLU A 203 11.13 10.70 -19.28
C GLU A 203 11.72 10.64 -20.69
N THR A 204 10.88 10.80 -21.70
CA THR A 204 11.34 11.07 -23.06
C THR A 204 12.20 12.31 -22.93
N GLY A 205 13.50 12.17 -23.19
CA GLY A 205 14.50 13.25 -23.15
C GLY A 205 14.25 14.31 -24.22
N ASP A 206 13.09 14.96 -24.15
CA ASP A 206 12.77 16.20 -24.84
C ASP A 206 12.54 17.27 -23.78
N SER A 207 13.61 17.55 -23.02
CA SER A 207 13.79 18.87 -22.43
C SER A 207 14.06 19.85 -23.58
N GLY A 208 13.02 20.14 -24.36
CA GLY A 208 12.99 21.26 -25.27
C GLY A 208 13.34 22.50 -24.47
N ASN A 209 14.53 23.03 -24.76
CA ASN A 209 15.10 24.26 -24.25
C ASN A 209 14.10 25.43 -24.39
N ARG A 210 13.19 25.60 -23.42
CA ARG A 210 12.43 26.84 -23.25
C ARG A 210 13.12 27.67 -22.19
N ASN A 211 14.15 28.36 -22.66
CA ASN A 211 14.82 29.43 -21.94
C ASN A 211 13.79 30.52 -21.59
N PRO A 212 13.44 30.77 -20.32
CA PRO A 212 12.54 31.84 -19.95
C PRO A 212 13.34 33.14 -19.81
N ARG A 213 13.90 33.63 -20.92
CA ARG A 213 14.48 34.97 -21.03
C ARG A 213 14.28 35.51 -22.45
N SER A 214 13.10 36.07 -22.70
CA SER A 214 12.96 37.17 -23.64
C SER A 214 11.61 37.88 -23.47
N ARG A 215 11.71 39.13 -23.00
CA ARG A 215 10.76 40.25 -23.04
C ARG A 215 9.57 40.21 -22.10
#